data_AF-A0A2U1NQL9-F1
#
_entry.id   AF-A0A2U1NQL9-F1
#
_cell.length_a   1.000
_cell.length_b   1.000
_cell.length_c   1.000
_cell.angle_alpha   90.00
_cell.angle_beta   90.00
_cell.angle_gamma   90.00
#
_symmetry.space_group_name_H-M   'P 1'
#
loop_
_entity.id
_entity.type
_entity.pdbx_description
1 polymer ?
#
loop_
_entity_poly.entity_id
_entity_poly.type
_entity_poly.pdbx_seq_one_letter_code
_entity_poly.pdbx_strand_id
1 'polypeptide(L)'
;MAILSQRVFMILVICCCATFAECMTMKYKDPTQPLRIRINDLMLRMTLEEKISQMTQIDKSAATPDVMKNYFIGSLLSGGGIDTVNKFQKGSDPKLAVKKIGAPYHDVIRKGIATIKVSYASWNGVKKHQNKELITGLLKNKLKFKGFVISDFMGIDMITGPAHANYAYLIEQRVGAGIDMIMVGNNYKEFMDGLATLVKKKVIPIRRINDAVRRILRVKFILGLFENPLNTDLSNAENLEEQVERQNQQDMAMQAMCIDQSMIPLRKRTTRILAAPTHADNNGNQCGTTNLSAIEDTESNN
;
A
#
# COMPACT_ATOMS: atom_id res chain seq x y z
N MET A 1 58.27 -33.11 -5.11
CA MET A 1 57.20 -32.49 -5.94
C MET A 1 55.79 -32.95 -5.58
N ALA A 2 55.54 -34.22 -5.25
CA ALA A 2 54.19 -34.73 -4.94
C ALA A 2 53.50 -34.06 -3.72
N ILE A 3 54.25 -33.79 -2.64
CA ILE A 3 53.70 -33.20 -1.39
C ILE A 3 53.24 -31.74 -1.59
N LEU A 4 53.92 -30.99 -2.48
CA LEU A 4 53.57 -29.61 -2.79
C LEU A 4 52.28 -29.54 -3.62
N SER A 5 52.11 -30.47 -4.56
CA SER A 5 50.88 -30.63 -5.37
C SER A 5 49.65 -30.96 -4.51
N GLN A 6 49.82 -31.84 -3.52
CA GLN A 6 48.72 -32.26 -2.64
C GLN A 6 48.25 -31.14 -1.71
N ARG A 7 49.18 -30.30 -1.21
CA ARG A 7 48.84 -29.12 -0.39
C ARG A 7 48.15 -28.01 -1.19
N VAL A 8 48.60 -27.77 -2.43
CA VAL A 8 47.95 -26.80 -3.34
C VAL A 8 46.53 -27.26 -3.69
N PHE A 9 46.35 -28.55 -3.97
CA PHE A 9 45.02 -29.12 -4.25
C PHE A 9 44.09 -29.00 -3.03
N MET A 10 44.57 -29.27 -1.81
CA MET A 10 43.77 -29.15 -0.59
C MET A 10 43.36 -27.69 -0.31
N ILE A 11 44.27 -26.73 -0.50
CA ILE A 11 43.96 -25.29 -0.36
C ILE A 11 42.93 -24.86 -1.41
N LEU A 12 43.05 -25.34 -2.65
CA LEU A 12 42.10 -25.04 -3.72
C LEU A 12 40.70 -25.60 -3.41
N VAL A 13 40.62 -26.83 -2.87
CA VAL A 13 39.35 -27.45 -2.43
C VAL A 13 38.75 -26.71 -1.24
N ILE A 14 39.54 -26.32 -0.25
CA ILE A 14 39.06 -25.53 0.91
C ILE A 14 38.59 -24.14 0.50
N CYS A 15 39.30 -23.45 -0.39
CA CYS A 15 38.86 -22.18 -0.99
C CYS A 15 37.56 -22.36 -1.79
N CYS A 16 37.44 -23.43 -2.57
CA CYS A 16 36.22 -23.74 -3.33
C CYS A 16 35.04 -23.99 -2.35
N CYS A 17 35.23 -24.79 -1.30
CA CYS A 17 34.21 -25.05 -0.29
C CYS A 17 33.79 -23.79 0.49
N ALA A 18 34.71 -22.88 0.80
CA ALA A 18 34.40 -21.61 1.48
C ALA A 18 33.55 -20.69 0.59
N THR A 19 33.84 -20.62 -0.72
CA THR A 19 33.02 -19.86 -1.68
C THR A 19 31.62 -20.47 -1.89
N PHE A 20 31.48 -21.79 -1.79
CA PHE A 20 30.18 -22.47 -1.84
C PHE A 20 29.33 -22.21 -0.59
N ALA A 21 29.95 -22.10 0.60
CA ALA A 21 29.23 -21.86 1.85
C ALA A 21 28.63 -20.44 1.94
N GLU A 22 29.33 -19.42 1.44
CA GLU A 22 28.78 -18.04 1.38
C GLU A 22 27.53 -17.95 0.49
N CYS A 23 27.41 -18.81 -0.53
CA CYS A 23 26.25 -18.88 -1.43
C CYS A 23 24.99 -19.45 -0.73
N MET A 24 25.16 -20.32 0.27
CA MET A 24 24.03 -20.96 0.98
C MET A 24 23.40 -20.07 2.06
N THR A 25 24.09 -19.01 2.52
CA THR A 25 23.52 -18.11 3.52
C THR A 25 22.44 -17.21 2.90
N MET A 26 21.20 -17.33 3.36
CA MET A 26 20.09 -16.45 2.96
C MET A 26 20.22 -15.10 3.67
N LYS A 27 21.06 -14.21 3.13
CA LYS A 27 21.34 -12.88 3.71
C LYS A 27 20.07 -12.07 3.97
N TYR A 28 19.03 -12.25 3.16
CA TYR A 28 17.75 -11.57 3.39
C TYR A 28 17.03 -11.98 4.68
N LYS A 29 17.31 -13.16 5.25
CA LYS A 29 16.76 -13.62 6.53
C LYS A 29 17.54 -13.15 7.75
N ASP A 30 18.77 -12.67 7.56
CA ASP A 30 19.62 -12.20 8.65
C ASP A 30 19.32 -10.72 8.97
N PRO A 31 18.70 -10.40 10.12
CA PRO A 31 18.34 -9.02 10.48
C PRO A 31 19.56 -8.15 10.79
N THR A 32 20.73 -8.73 11.02
CA THR A 32 21.98 -7.97 11.27
C THR A 32 22.57 -7.39 9.98
N GLN A 33 22.17 -7.91 8.81
CA GLN A 33 22.63 -7.39 7.52
C GLN A 33 22.00 -6.03 7.19
N PRO A 34 22.74 -5.11 6.53
CA PRO A 34 22.17 -3.86 6.06
C PRO A 34 20.96 -4.10 5.15
N LEU A 35 19.89 -3.32 5.34
CA LEU A 35 18.63 -3.45 4.59
C LEU A 35 18.83 -3.57 3.07
N ARG A 36 19.76 -2.79 2.50
CA ARG A 36 20.08 -2.84 1.07
C ARG A 36 20.58 -4.22 0.62
N ILE A 37 21.41 -4.88 1.44
CA ILE A 37 21.94 -6.22 1.17
C ILE A 37 20.81 -7.24 1.21
N ARG A 38 19.97 -7.18 2.24
CA ARG A 38 18.81 -8.07 2.40
C ARG A 38 17.86 -8.00 1.22
N ILE A 39 17.48 -6.78 0.80
CA ILE A 39 16.60 -6.58 -0.36
C ILE A 39 17.25 -7.08 -1.65
N ASN A 40 18.55 -6.80 -1.87
CA ASN A 40 19.21 -7.23 -3.09
C ASN A 40 19.36 -8.75 -3.16
N ASP A 41 19.69 -9.42 -2.05
CA ASP A 41 19.75 -10.88 -1.96
C ASP A 41 18.39 -11.52 -2.27
N LEU A 42 17.30 -11.02 -1.68
CA LEU A 42 15.95 -11.51 -2.00
C LEU A 42 15.57 -11.26 -3.46
N MET A 43 15.81 -10.07 -3.98
CA MET A 43 15.50 -9.70 -5.37
C MET A 43 16.21 -10.58 -6.42
N LEU A 44 17.42 -11.06 -6.11
CA LEU A 44 18.18 -11.97 -6.97
C LEU A 44 17.59 -13.38 -7.00
N ARG A 45 16.94 -13.80 -5.92
CA ARG A 45 16.30 -15.12 -5.79
C ARG A 45 14.91 -15.16 -6.41
N MET A 46 14.23 -14.01 -6.52
CA MET A 46 12.88 -13.92 -7.06
C MET A 46 12.82 -14.10 -8.58
N THR A 47 11.88 -14.91 -9.05
CA THR A 47 11.43 -15.01 -10.44
C THR A 47 10.72 -13.73 -10.90
N LEU A 48 10.43 -13.63 -12.20
CA LEU A 48 9.60 -12.54 -12.72
C LEU A 48 8.17 -12.60 -12.15
N GLU A 49 7.61 -13.80 -12.02
CA GLU A 49 6.26 -14.00 -11.51
C GLU A 49 6.17 -13.58 -10.04
N GLU A 50 7.09 -14.03 -9.19
CA GLU A 50 7.14 -13.59 -7.78
C GLU A 50 7.30 -12.07 -7.66
N LYS A 51 8.09 -11.45 -8.54
CA LYS A 51 8.23 -9.98 -8.58
C LYS A 51 6.92 -9.29 -8.95
N ILE A 52 6.21 -9.80 -9.96
CA ILE A 52 4.91 -9.28 -10.37
C ILE A 52 3.88 -9.50 -9.25
N SER A 53 3.88 -10.66 -8.59
CA SER A 53 3.02 -10.96 -7.45
C SER A 53 3.18 -9.96 -6.31
N GLN A 54 4.41 -9.53 -6.01
CA GLN A 54 4.63 -8.48 -5.01
C GLN A 54 3.98 -7.14 -5.37
N MET A 55 3.74 -6.87 -6.66
CA MET A 55 3.06 -5.67 -7.16
C MET A 55 1.53 -5.82 -7.18
N THR A 56 1.00 -7.00 -6.84
CA THR A 56 -0.44 -7.31 -6.89
C THR A 56 -1.06 -7.25 -5.50
N GLN A 57 -2.11 -6.45 -5.35
CA GLN A 57 -2.99 -6.45 -4.19
C GLN A 57 -4.37 -6.97 -4.59
N ILE A 58 -4.84 -8.01 -3.90
CA ILE A 58 -6.16 -8.63 -4.13
C ILE A 58 -7.14 -8.27 -3.02
N ASP A 59 -8.42 -8.46 -3.29
CA ASP A 59 -9.46 -8.33 -2.27
C ASP A 59 -9.43 -9.49 -1.27
N LYS A 60 -9.81 -9.26 -0.01
CA LYS A 60 -9.91 -10.32 1.02
C LYS A 60 -10.81 -11.47 0.57
N SER A 61 -11.89 -11.20 -0.18
CA SER A 61 -12.80 -12.23 -0.72
C SER A 61 -12.10 -13.20 -1.67
N ALA A 62 -11.02 -12.79 -2.33
CA ALA A 62 -10.23 -13.63 -3.23
C ALA A 62 -9.07 -14.37 -2.52
N ALA A 63 -8.82 -14.09 -1.23
CA ALA A 63 -7.65 -14.55 -0.49
C ALA A 63 -7.81 -15.96 0.11
N THR A 64 -7.93 -16.99 -0.73
CA THR A 64 -7.95 -18.39 -0.25
C THR A 64 -6.54 -18.89 0.10
N PRO A 65 -6.39 -19.91 0.98
CA PRO A 65 -5.08 -20.48 1.31
C PRO A 65 -4.29 -20.94 0.08
N ASP A 66 -4.98 -21.50 -0.92
CA ASP A 66 -4.37 -21.92 -2.19
C ASP A 66 -3.83 -20.71 -2.98
N VAL A 67 -4.62 -19.63 -3.07
CA VAL A 67 -4.19 -18.39 -3.73
C VAL A 67 -2.99 -17.78 -3.02
N MET A 68 -3.01 -17.73 -1.70
CA MET A 68 -1.90 -17.18 -0.92
C MET A 68 -0.63 -18.02 -1.04
N LYS A 69 -0.76 -19.34 -1.11
CA LYS A 69 0.37 -20.27 -1.25
C LYS A 69 0.99 -20.23 -2.64
N ASN A 70 0.18 -20.17 -3.69
CA ASN A 70 0.64 -20.37 -5.05
C ASN A 70 1.02 -19.07 -5.77
N TYR A 71 0.41 -17.94 -5.40
CA TYR A 71 0.56 -16.68 -6.15
C TYR A 71 1.42 -15.64 -5.45
N PHE A 72 1.97 -15.90 -4.26
CA PHE A 72 2.90 -15.01 -3.55
C PHE A 72 2.42 -13.55 -3.44
N ILE A 73 1.11 -13.37 -3.23
CA ILE A 73 0.41 -12.09 -3.31
C ILE A 73 1.09 -11.02 -2.46
N GLY A 74 1.25 -9.82 -3.03
CA GLY A 74 1.99 -8.72 -2.43
C GLY A 74 1.32 -8.13 -1.20
N SER A 75 -0.01 -8.05 -1.19
CA SER A 75 -0.82 -7.58 -0.07
C SER A 75 -2.30 -7.96 -0.25
N LEU A 76 -3.06 -7.89 0.84
CA LEU A 76 -4.51 -8.04 0.86
C LEU A 76 -5.17 -6.69 1.16
N LEU A 77 -6.26 -6.38 0.47
CA LEU A 77 -7.14 -5.26 0.83
C LEU A 77 -8.13 -5.72 1.91
N SER A 78 -8.19 -4.98 3.01
CA SER A 78 -9.21 -5.11 4.05
C SER A 78 -9.87 -3.75 4.23
N GLY A 79 -10.91 -3.44 3.44
CA GLY A 79 -11.65 -2.17 3.50
C GLY A 79 -12.94 -2.23 2.67
N GLY A 80 -13.96 -1.47 3.08
CA GLY A 80 -15.28 -1.39 2.43
C GLY A 80 -15.25 -0.72 1.04
N GLY A 81 -16.17 -1.14 0.18
CA GLY A 81 -16.26 -0.75 -1.23
C GLY A 81 -16.43 0.76 -1.48
N ILE A 82 -16.08 1.18 -2.70
CA ILE A 82 -16.10 2.58 -3.15
C ILE A 82 -17.39 2.84 -3.92
N ASP A 83 -18.40 3.39 -3.24
CA ASP A 83 -19.43 4.18 -3.89
C ASP A 83 -19.23 5.66 -3.55
N THR A 84 -19.09 6.47 -4.60
CA THR A 84 -19.03 7.95 -4.62
C THR A 84 -17.78 8.69 -4.13
N VAL A 85 -16.74 8.81 -5.00
CA VAL A 85 -15.78 9.93 -4.89
C VAL A 85 -15.30 10.40 -6.27
N ASN A 86 -16.01 11.33 -6.93
CA ASN A 86 -15.44 12.10 -8.04
C ASN A 86 -16.25 13.38 -8.35
N LYS A 87 -15.99 14.50 -7.66
CA LYS A 87 -16.07 15.86 -8.23
C LYS A 87 -14.98 16.74 -7.61
N PHE A 88 -14.48 17.70 -8.39
CA PHE A 88 -13.47 18.74 -8.06
C PHE A 88 -11.98 18.40 -8.29
N GLN A 89 -11.45 18.89 -9.41
CA GLN A 89 -10.18 19.64 -9.52
C GLN A 89 -9.93 19.94 -11.01
N LYS A 90 -10.40 21.10 -11.49
CA LYS A 90 -10.09 21.62 -12.83
C LYS A 90 -9.40 22.97 -12.67
N GLY A 91 -8.19 23.10 -13.23
CA GLY A 91 -7.52 24.39 -13.46
C GLY A 91 -6.71 24.93 -12.29
N SER A 92 -5.51 24.39 -12.04
CA SER A 92 -4.49 25.16 -11.34
C SER A 92 -3.13 25.06 -12.05
N ASP A 93 -2.44 26.20 -12.10
CA ASP A 93 -1.07 26.35 -12.63
C ASP A 93 -0.15 25.26 -12.03
N PRO A 94 0.64 24.54 -12.85
CA PRO A 94 1.62 23.54 -12.39
C PRO A 94 2.53 24.02 -11.25
N LYS A 95 2.90 25.31 -11.21
CA LYS A 95 3.71 25.89 -10.13
C LYS A 95 2.91 26.06 -8.83
N LEU A 96 1.62 26.38 -8.93
CA LEU A 96 0.71 26.55 -7.79
C LEU A 96 0.33 25.21 -7.13
N ALA A 97 0.23 24.15 -7.93
CA ALA A 97 -0.03 22.78 -7.49
C ALA A 97 1.05 22.23 -6.55
N VAL A 98 2.33 22.45 -6.89
CA VAL A 98 3.47 22.04 -6.07
C VAL A 98 3.45 22.75 -4.71
N LYS A 99 2.99 24.00 -4.66
CA LYS A 99 2.94 24.80 -3.43
C LYS A 99 1.73 24.45 -2.54
N LYS A 100 0.53 24.26 -3.13
CA LYS A 100 -0.71 23.98 -2.36
C LYS A 100 -0.97 22.49 -2.10
N ILE A 101 -0.78 21.63 -3.09
CA ILE A 101 -0.98 20.17 -2.95
C ILE A 101 0.32 19.52 -2.46
N GLY A 102 1.47 19.96 -2.96
CA GLY A 102 2.76 19.35 -2.61
C GLY A 102 3.23 19.60 -1.17
N ALA A 103 2.78 20.68 -0.51
CA ALA A 103 3.23 21.01 0.85
C ALA A 103 2.86 19.93 1.88
N PRO A 104 1.60 19.45 1.97
CA PRO A 104 1.27 18.29 2.79
C PRO A 104 2.09 17.04 2.44
N TYR A 105 2.29 16.74 1.14
CA TYR A 105 3.08 15.58 0.71
C TYR A 105 4.55 15.67 1.12
N HIS A 106 5.16 16.86 1.00
CA HIS A 106 6.55 17.07 1.39
C HIS A 106 6.77 16.76 2.88
N ASP A 107 5.84 17.19 3.74
CA ASP A 107 5.94 17.00 5.17
C ASP A 107 5.74 15.54 5.59
N VAL A 108 4.75 14.85 5.03
CA VAL A 108 4.54 13.41 5.32
C VAL A 108 5.65 12.53 4.74
N ILE A 109 6.22 12.90 3.58
CA ILE A 109 7.38 12.19 3.01
C ILE A 109 8.60 12.35 3.91
N ARG A 110 8.84 13.56 4.43
CA ARG A 110 9.93 13.84 5.37
C ARG A 110 9.72 13.15 6.72
N LYS A 111 8.47 12.97 7.16
CA LYS A 111 8.11 12.15 8.33
C LYS A 111 8.19 10.63 8.07
N GLY A 112 8.54 10.20 6.86
CA GLY A 112 8.81 8.80 6.56
C GLY A 112 7.57 7.98 6.21
N ILE A 113 6.52 8.58 5.65
CA ILE A 113 5.34 7.82 5.24
C ILE A 113 5.70 6.65 4.30
N ALA A 114 5.12 5.48 4.56
CA ALA A 114 5.48 4.24 3.89
C ALA A 114 4.85 4.10 2.49
N THR A 115 3.62 4.61 2.31
CA THR A 115 2.83 4.41 1.08
C THR A 115 2.09 5.69 0.70
N ILE A 116 1.88 5.88 -0.62
CA ILE A 116 1.04 6.96 -1.15
C ILE A 116 0.08 6.38 -2.18
N LYS A 117 -1.22 6.57 -1.95
CA LYS A 117 -2.28 6.12 -2.84
C LYS A 117 -2.56 7.13 -3.95
N VAL A 118 -2.71 6.65 -5.18
CA VAL A 118 -3.06 7.47 -6.35
C VAL A 118 -4.58 7.62 -6.46
N SER A 119 -5.05 8.86 -6.52
CA SER A 119 -6.47 9.22 -6.67
C SER A 119 -7.00 9.04 -8.10
N TYR A 120 -8.28 8.70 -8.25
CA TYR A 120 -9.01 8.66 -9.53
C TYR A 120 -9.14 9.98 -10.29
N ALA A 121 -8.84 11.09 -9.61
CA ALA A 121 -8.96 12.42 -10.18
C ALA A 121 -8.06 12.60 -11.41
N SER A 122 -8.47 13.50 -12.28
CA SER A 122 -7.61 14.00 -13.36
C SER A 122 -6.86 15.25 -12.92
N TRP A 123 -5.69 15.46 -13.49
CA TRP A 123 -4.92 16.68 -13.42
C TRP A 123 -4.69 17.19 -14.84
N ASN A 124 -5.19 18.40 -15.15
CA ASN A 124 -5.12 18.99 -16.50
C ASN A 124 -5.60 18.02 -17.60
N GLY A 125 -6.72 17.33 -17.36
CA GLY A 125 -7.31 16.37 -18.30
C GLY A 125 -6.65 14.98 -18.28
N VAL A 126 -5.49 14.81 -17.65
CA VAL A 126 -4.78 13.52 -17.58
C VAL A 126 -5.09 12.84 -16.25
N LYS A 127 -5.54 11.59 -16.27
CA LYS A 127 -5.79 10.80 -15.06
C LYS A 127 -4.51 10.63 -14.24
N LYS A 128 -4.59 10.80 -12.91
CA LYS A 128 -3.39 10.71 -12.06
C LYS A 128 -2.71 9.34 -12.13
N HIS A 129 -3.48 8.25 -12.27
CA HIS A 129 -2.94 6.88 -12.45
C HIS A 129 -2.09 6.67 -13.71
N GLN A 130 -2.21 7.54 -14.73
CA GLN A 130 -1.36 7.50 -15.94
C GLN A 130 -0.39 8.70 -16.00
N ASN A 131 -0.34 9.53 -14.95
CA ASN A 131 0.46 10.75 -14.96
C ASN A 131 1.89 10.49 -14.47
N LYS A 132 2.77 10.14 -15.40
CA LYS A 132 4.20 9.88 -15.14
C LYS A 132 4.95 11.09 -14.58
N GLU A 133 4.59 12.29 -14.99
CA GLU A 133 5.23 13.51 -14.51
C GLU A 133 4.96 13.73 -13.02
N LEU A 134 3.71 13.54 -12.58
CA LEU A 134 3.35 13.65 -11.16
C LEU A 134 3.93 12.51 -10.32
N ILE A 135 3.77 11.26 -10.77
CA ILE A 135 4.17 10.09 -9.97
C ILE A 135 5.69 9.93 -9.97
N THR A 136 6.31 9.85 -11.15
CA THR A 136 7.75 9.61 -11.25
C THR A 136 8.53 10.92 -11.14
N GLY A 137 8.16 11.96 -11.91
CA GLY A 137 8.89 13.22 -11.96
C GLY A 137 8.85 13.99 -10.64
N LEU A 138 7.66 14.27 -10.13
CA LEU A 138 7.46 15.05 -8.91
C LEU A 138 7.65 14.18 -7.67
N LEU A 139 6.80 13.16 -7.47
CA LEU A 139 6.77 12.44 -6.20
C LEU A 139 8.04 11.62 -5.95
N LYS A 140 8.42 10.75 -6.89
CA LYS A 140 9.62 9.89 -6.70
C LYS A 140 10.93 10.65 -6.86
N ASN A 141 11.05 11.48 -7.89
CA ASN A 141 12.33 12.09 -8.25
C ASN A 141 12.58 13.45 -7.56
N LYS A 142 11.60 14.36 -7.53
CA LYS A 142 11.76 15.69 -6.93
C LYS A 142 11.58 15.65 -5.40
N LEU A 143 10.51 15.02 -4.91
CA LEU A 143 10.24 14.89 -3.47
C LEU A 143 11.00 13.71 -2.81
N LYS A 144 11.77 12.95 -3.59
CA LYS A 144 12.61 11.83 -3.12
C LYS A 144 11.86 10.75 -2.35
N PHE A 145 10.56 10.58 -2.59
CA PHE A 145 9.76 9.56 -1.92
C PHE A 145 10.38 8.16 -2.06
N LYS A 146 10.64 7.50 -0.93
CA LYS A 146 11.31 6.18 -0.85
C LYS A 146 10.37 5.01 -0.53
N GLY A 147 9.14 5.28 -0.13
CA GLY A 147 8.09 4.28 -0.02
C GLY A 147 7.62 3.78 -1.39
N PHE A 148 6.50 3.08 -1.42
CA PHE A 148 5.89 2.60 -2.67
C PHE A 148 4.56 3.32 -2.96
N VAL A 149 4.30 3.52 -4.25
CA VAL A 149 3.07 4.14 -4.76
C VAL A 149 2.05 3.04 -5.07
N ILE A 150 0.84 3.17 -4.53
CA ILE A 150 -0.23 2.20 -4.73
C ILE A 150 -1.40 2.82 -5.52
N SER A 151 -2.02 2.08 -6.43
CA SER A 151 -3.24 2.54 -7.11
C SER A 151 -4.42 2.62 -6.14
N ASP A 152 -5.50 3.32 -6.49
CA ASP A 152 -6.82 3.07 -5.86
C ASP A 152 -7.42 1.70 -6.27
N PHE A 153 -8.51 1.27 -5.61
CA PHE A 153 -9.16 -0.04 -5.80
C PHE A 153 -9.79 -0.22 -7.18
N MET A 154 -9.38 -1.23 -7.96
CA MET A 154 -9.66 -1.34 -9.40
C MET A 154 -9.01 -0.20 -10.22
N GLY A 155 -7.82 0.22 -9.79
CA GLY A 155 -7.08 1.32 -10.41
C GLY A 155 -6.64 1.08 -11.85
N ILE A 156 -6.79 -0.15 -12.36
CA ILE A 156 -6.67 -0.46 -13.79
C ILE A 156 -7.99 -0.15 -14.50
N ASP A 157 -9.11 -0.64 -13.99
CA ASP A 157 -10.39 -0.68 -14.70
C ASP A 157 -11.14 0.64 -14.75
N MET A 158 -11.08 1.43 -13.68
CA MET A 158 -12.05 2.51 -13.41
C MET A 158 -11.71 3.88 -14.06
N ILE A 159 -11.02 3.91 -15.21
CA ILE A 159 -10.36 5.14 -15.68
C ILE A 159 -10.56 5.50 -17.16
N THR A 160 -10.78 4.55 -18.08
CA THR A 160 -10.89 4.83 -19.53
C THR A 160 -12.00 4.03 -20.20
N GLY A 161 -12.86 4.67 -21.00
CA GLY A 161 -13.79 4.02 -21.94
C GLY A 161 -14.68 2.95 -21.30
N PRO A 162 -15.31 2.02 -22.05
CA PRO A 162 -15.90 0.85 -21.43
C PRO A 162 -14.81 0.15 -20.59
N ALA A 163 -15.13 -0.13 -19.33
CA ALA A 163 -14.22 -0.79 -18.40
C ALA A 163 -13.62 -2.05 -19.06
N HIS A 164 -12.35 -2.35 -18.75
CA HIS A 164 -11.61 -3.48 -19.32
C HIS A 164 -11.24 -3.40 -20.82
N ALA A 165 -11.59 -2.34 -21.55
CA ALA A 165 -11.14 -2.18 -22.92
C ALA A 165 -9.61 -1.97 -23.00
N ASN A 166 -8.93 -2.84 -23.73
CA ASN A 166 -7.47 -2.80 -23.94
C ASN A 166 -6.65 -2.88 -22.64
N TYR A 167 -6.91 -3.92 -21.84
CA TYR A 167 -6.30 -4.12 -20.53
C TYR A 167 -4.77 -4.07 -20.54
N ALA A 168 -4.11 -4.60 -21.57
CA ALA A 168 -2.65 -4.52 -21.73
C ALA A 168 -2.14 -3.07 -21.79
N TYR A 169 -2.79 -2.20 -22.57
CA TYR A 169 -2.47 -0.77 -22.59
C TYR A 169 -2.68 -0.14 -21.22
N LEU A 170 -3.74 -0.53 -20.50
CA LEU A 170 -3.99 -0.01 -19.16
C LEU A 170 -2.87 -0.37 -18.20
N ILE A 171 -2.45 -1.63 -18.16
CA ILE A 171 -1.30 -2.09 -17.36
C ILE A 171 -0.05 -1.26 -17.69
N GLU A 172 0.25 -1.08 -18.97
CA GLU A 172 1.39 -0.27 -19.43
C GLU A 172 1.35 1.15 -18.89
N GLN A 173 0.20 1.83 -19.00
CA GLN A 173 0.07 3.21 -18.54
C GLN A 173 0.25 3.35 -17.02
N ARG A 174 -0.32 2.43 -16.20
CA ARG A 174 -0.20 2.50 -14.73
C ARG A 174 1.22 2.19 -14.26
N VAL A 175 1.77 1.06 -14.70
CA VAL A 175 3.11 0.61 -14.29
C VAL A 175 4.18 1.53 -14.86
N GLY A 176 4.00 2.00 -16.10
CA GLY A 176 4.88 2.94 -16.79
C GLY A 176 4.86 4.35 -16.21
N ALA A 177 3.73 4.81 -15.66
CA ALA A 177 3.65 6.07 -14.92
C ALA A 177 4.45 6.04 -13.61
N GLY A 178 4.68 4.84 -13.06
CA GLY A 178 5.50 4.64 -11.87
C GLY A 178 4.73 4.15 -10.66
N ILE A 179 3.52 3.61 -10.83
CA ILE A 179 2.83 2.90 -9.74
C ILE A 179 3.60 1.62 -9.41
N ASP A 180 3.76 1.32 -8.13
CA ASP A 180 4.56 0.19 -7.63
C ASP A 180 3.68 -1.01 -7.27
N MET A 181 2.49 -0.78 -6.73
CA MET A 181 1.51 -1.82 -6.37
C MET A 181 0.14 -1.46 -6.93
N ILE A 182 -0.56 -2.44 -7.48
CA ILE A 182 -1.88 -2.28 -8.07
C ILE A 182 -2.91 -3.02 -7.22
N MET A 183 -3.96 -2.32 -6.81
CA MET A 183 -5.16 -2.91 -6.24
C MET A 183 -6.06 -3.40 -7.37
N VAL A 184 -5.92 -4.69 -7.70
CA VAL A 184 -6.61 -5.33 -8.84
C VAL A 184 -8.00 -5.84 -8.44
N GLY A 185 -8.20 -6.21 -7.17
CA GLY A 185 -9.41 -6.90 -6.75
C GLY A 185 -9.39 -8.36 -7.19
N ASN A 186 -10.39 -8.79 -7.96
CA ASN A 186 -10.60 -10.20 -8.29
C ASN A 186 -9.89 -10.66 -9.58
N ASN A 187 -9.56 -9.74 -10.52
CA ASN A 187 -8.96 -10.10 -11.82
C ASN A 187 -7.41 -10.17 -11.76
N TYR A 188 -6.88 -10.69 -10.66
CA TYR A 188 -5.44 -10.67 -10.40
C TYR A 188 -4.63 -11.55 -11.36
N LYS A 189 -5.17 -12.68 -11.82
CA LYS A 189 -4.49 -13.56 -12.78
C LYS A 189 -4.25 -12.86 -14.11
N GLU A 190 -5.29 -12.24 -14.66
CA GLU A 190 -5.20 -11.49 -15.92
C GLU A 190 -4.20 -10.33 -15.82
N PHE A 191 -4.18 -9.62 -14.68
CA PHE A 191 -3.16 -8.60 -14.43
C PHE A 191 -1.75 -9.17 -14.44
N MET A 192 -1.53 -10.26 -13.70
CA MET A 192 -0.21 -10.88 -13.58
C MET A 192 0.30 -11.39 -14.93
N ASP A 193 -0.54 -12.09 -15.69
CA ASP A 193 -0.23 -12.62 -17.02
C ASP A 193 -0.01 -11.50 -18.04
N GLY A 194 -0.84 -10.47 -18.00
CA GLY A 194 -0.73 -9.28 -18.84
C GLY A 194 0.59 -8.54 -18.59
N LEU A 195 0.93 -8.29 -17.32
CA LEU A 195 2.18 -7.63 -16.96
C LEU A 195 3.40 -8.49 -17.32
N ALA A 196 3.35 -9.80 -17.10
CA ALA A 196 4.42 -10.72 -17.49
C ALA A 196 4.65 -10.68 -19.00
N THR A 197 3.56 -10.65 -19.78
CA THR A 197 3.61 -10.55 -21.24
C THR A 197 4.24 -9.23 -21.69
N LEU A 198 3.87 -8.09 -21.09
CA LEU A 198 4.44 -6.78 -21.42
C LEU A 198 5.94 -6.71 -21.10
N VAL A 199 6.40 -7.37 -20.04
CA VAL A 199 7.82 -7.45 -19.69
C VAL A 199 8.57 -8.36 -20.67
N LYS A 200 8.02 -9.54 -21.00
CA LYS A 200 8.60 -10.47 -21.99
C LYS A 200 8.72 -9.83 -23.38
N LYS A 201 7.72 -9.04 -23.78
CA LYS A 201 7.72 -8.25 -25.03
C LYS A 201 8.59 -6.98 -24.97
N LYS A 202 9.27 -6.72 -23.84
CA LYS A 202 10.13 -5.54 -23.60
C LYS A 202 9.39 -4.19 -23.68
N VAL A 203 8.06 -4.19 -23.62
CA VAL A 203 7.23 -2.97 -23.54
C VAL A 203 7.47 -2.28 -22.19
N ILE A 204 7.39 -3.07 -21.10
CA ILE A 204 7.79 -2.61 -19.77
C ILE A 204 9.18 -3.17 -19.46
N PRO A 205 10.19 -2.34 -19.22
CA PRO A 205 11.53 -2.85 -18.95
C PRO A 205 11.59 -3.48 -17.55
N ILE A 206 12.31 -4.60 -17.39
CA ILE A 206 12.48 -5.30 -16.10
C ILE A 206 12.99 -4.38 -14.97
N ARG A 207 13.76 -3.34 -15.31
CA ARG A 207 14.20 -2.31 -14.35
C ARG A 207 13.05 -1.60 -13.64
N ARG A 208 11.89 -1.44 -14.32
CA ARG A 208 10.69 -0.83 -13.75
C ARG A 208 10.08 -1.74 -12.68
N ILE A 209 9.98 -3.03 -12.96
CA ILE A 209 9.54 -4.05 -12.01
C ILE A 209 10.50 -4.08 -10.81
N ASN A 210 11.81 -4.10 -11.06
CA ASN A 210 12.82 -4.12 -10.00
C ASN A 210 12.81 -2.86 -9.12
N ASP A 211 12.45 -1.68 -9.64
CA ASP A 211 12.24 -0.49 -8.81
C ASP A 211 10.99 -0.63 -7.92
N ALA A 212 9.88 -1.09 -8.49
CA ALA A 212 8.62 -1.28 -7.76
C ALA A 212 8.79 -2.27 -6.59
N VAL A 213 9.28 -3.47 -6.89
CA VAL A 213 9.45 -4.53 -5.88
C VAL A 213 10.46 -4.11 -4.81
N ARG A 214 11.54 -3.41 -5.17
CA ARG A 214 12.50 -2.89 -4.17
C ARG A 214 11.87 -1.90 -3.19
N ARG A 215 10.90 -1.09 -3.63
CA ARG A 215 10.16 -0.15 -2.76
C ARG A 215 9.20 -0.89 -1.83
N ILE A 216 8.50 -1.90 -2.36
CA ILE A 216 7.59 -2.76 -1.59
C ILE A 216 8.36 -3.52 -0.52
N LEU A 217 9.45 -4.22 -0.90
CA LEU A 217 10.30 -4.95 0.02
C LEU A 217 10.92 -4.03 1.08
N ARG A 218 11.37 -2.83 0.71
CA ARG A 218 11.86 -1.84 1.69
C ARG A 218 10.85 -1.60 2.80
N VAL A 219 9.59 -1.35 2.46
CA VAL A 219 8.53 -1.10 3.45
C VAL A 219 8.30 -2.36 4.28
N LYS A 220 8.19 -3.54 3.67
CA LYS A 220 7.97 -4.81 4.38
C LYS A 220 9.06 -5.14 5.39
N PHE A 221 10.34 -4.94 5.03
CA PHE A 221 11.46 -5.12 5.95
C PHE A 221 11.49 -4.08 7.08
N ILE A 222 11.18 -2.81 6.79
CA ILE A 222 11.11 -1.75 7.83
C ILE A 222 10.00 -2.05 8.83
N LEU A 223 8.87 -2.61 8.38
CA LEU A 223 7.77 -3.04 9.23
C LEU A 223 8.05 -4.35 10.00
N GLY A 224 9.21 -4.98 9.79
CA GLY A 224 9.56 -6.23 10.47
C GLY A 224 8.75 -7.44 10.02
N LEU A 225 8.07 -7.38 8.86
CA LEU A 225 7.20 -8.48 8.39
C LEU A 225 7.96 -9.76 8.02
N PHE A 226 9.29 -9.69 7.87
CA PHE A 226 10.12 -10.87 7.60
C PHE A 226 10.58 -11.57 8.88
N GLU A 227 10.67 -10.83 9.98
CA GLU A 227 11.00 -11.33 11.32
C GLU A 227 9.73 -11.81 12.04
N ASN A 228 8.66 -11.01 11.96
CA ASN A 228 7.39 -11.23 12.63
C ASN A 228 6.24 -11.25 11.59
N PRO A 229 6.14 -12.31 10.77
CA PRO A 229 5.14 -12.39 9.70
C PRO A 229 3.70 -12.50 10.22
N LEU A 230 3.52 -12.99 11.45
CA LEU A 230 2.25 -13.09 12.15
C LEU A 230 2.44 -12.38 13.49
N ASN A 231 1.82 -11.22 13.69
CA ASN A 231 1.78 -10.62 15.00
C ASN A 231 0.77 -11.39 15.85
N THR A 232 1.23 -12.44 16.55
CA THR A 232 0.38 -13.33 17.34
C THR A 232 0.24 -12.89 18.79
N ASP A 233 0.96 -11.85 19.22
CA ASP A 233 0.92 -11.36 20.58
C ASP A 233 -0.07 -10.19 20.71
N LEU A 234 -1.35 -10.53 20.83
CA LEU A 234 -2.44 -9.58 21.09
C LEU A 234 -2.58 -9.25 22.58
N SER A 235 -1.75 -9.83 23.46
CA SER A 235 -1.91 -9.73 24.91
C SER A 235 -1.72 -8.31 25.46
N ASN A 236 -1.03 -7.44 24.72
CA ASN A 236 -0.78 -6.05 25.08
C ASN A 236 -1.82 -5.06 24.54
N ALA A 237 -2.82 -5.51 23.76
CA ALA A 237 -3.77 -4.61 23.10
C ALA A 237 -4.85 -4.05 24.04
N GLU A 238 -5.09 -4.65 25.22
CA GLU A 238 -6.37 -4.43 25.90
C GLU A 238 -6.41 -3.42 27.06
N ASN A 239 -5.33 -3.08 27.78
CA ASN A 239 -5.55 -2.47 29.11
C ASN A 239 -4.62 -1.30 29.47
N LEU A 240 -4.80 -0.16 28.77
CA LEU A 240 -4.66 1.23 29.26
C LEU A 240 -4.87 2.22 28.09
N GLU A 241 -4.40 1.82 26.90
CA GLU A 241 -4.43 2.62 25.68
C GLU A 241 -5.87 2.92 25.24
N GLU A 242 -6.80 1.97 25.41
CA GLU A 242 -8.21 2.13 25.02
C GLU A 242 -8.95 3.25 25.79
N GLN A 243 -8.67 3.43 27.08
CA GLN A 243 -9.30 4.50 27.88
C GLN A 243 -8.77 5.88 27.48
N VAL A 244 -7.45 5.99 27.28
CA VAL A 244 -6.80 7.22 26.82
C VAL A 244 -7.26 7.57 25.40
N GLU A 245 -7.39 6.57 24.53
CA GLU A 245 -7.85 6.75 23.16
C GLU A 245 -9.32 7.19 23.10
N ARG A 246 -10.20 6.59 23.92
CA ARG A 246 -11.59 7.06 24.06
C ARG A 246 -11.68 8.50 24.54
N GLN A 247 -10.87 8.89 25.53
CA GLN A 247 -10.85 10.27 26.01
C GLN A 247 -10.38 11.23 24.91
N ASN A 248 -9.31 10.88 24.18
CA ASN A 248 -8.81 11.68 23.06
C ASN A 248 -9.85 11.81 21.94
N GLN A 249 -10.59 10.74 21.63
CA GLN A 249 -11.68 10.77 20.64
C GLN A 249 -12.81 11.69 21.08
N GLN A 250 -13.21 11.65 22.36
CA GLN A 250 -14.20 12.55 22.93
C GLN A 250 -13.73 14.01 22.85
N ASP A 251 -12.47 14.30 23.20
CA ASP A 251 -11.91 15.64 23.14
C ASP A 251 -11.86 16.19 21.71
N MET A 252 -11.47 15.37 20.72
CA MET A 252 -11.51 15.75 19.31
C MET A 252 -12.93 16.00 18.80
N ALA A 253 -13.90 15.15 19.18
CA ALA A 253 -15.30 15.34 18.83
C ALA A 253 -15.85 16.65 19.42
N MET A 254 -15.51 16.94 20.68
CA MET A 254 -15.88 18.21 21.33
C MET A 254 -15.27 19.42 20.62
N GLN A 255 -14.01 19.36 20.22
CA GLN A 255 -13.34 20.45 19.48
C GLN A 255 -13.91 20.66 18.07
N ALA A 256 -14.41 19.60 17.43
CA ALA A 256 -15.00 19.67 16.11
C ALA A 256 -16.42 20.27 16.07
N MET A 257 -17.10 20.37 17.23
CA MET A 257 -18.46 20.91 17.30
C MET A 257 -18.48 22.44 17.16
N CYS A 258 -19.27 22.94 16.20
CA CYS A 258 -19.63 24.35 16.11
C CYS A 258 -20.82 24.64 17.03
N ILE A 259 -20.56 25.08 18.27
CA ILE A 259 -21.60 25.30 19.29
C ILE A 259 -21.94 26.80 19.39
N ASP A 260 -23.24 27.12 19.38
CA ASP A 260 -23.73 28.40 19.88
C ASP A 260 -23.82 28.35 21.42
N GLN A 261 -23.05 29.22 22.07
CA GLN A 261 -22.95 29.30 23.53
C GLN A 261 -24.19 29.92 24.20
N SER A 262 -25.16 30.44 23.44
CA SER A 262 -26.37 31.06 23.99
C SER A 262 -27.35 30.06 24.64
N MET A 263 -27.29 28.78 24.26
CA MET A 263 -28.24 27.73 24.67
C MET A 263 -27.58 26.55 25.45
N ILE A 264 -26.25 26.50 25.53
CA ILE A 264 -25.44 25.42 26.11
C ILE A 264 -24.46 26.04 27.13
N PRO A 265 -24.16 25.40 28.29
CA PRO A 265 -24.48 24.03 28.66
C PRO A 265 -25.89 23.83 29.20
N LEU A 266 -26.52 22.73 28.78
CA LEU A 266 -27.79 22.26 29.33
C LEU A 266 -27.61 21.89 30.82
N ARG A 267 -28.65 22.14 31.62
CA ARG A 267 -28.66 21.76 33.04
C ARG A 267 -28.71 20.23 33.18
N LYS A 268 -27.73 19.64 33.89
CA LYS A 268 -27.67 18.19 34.16
C LYS A 268 -28.82 17.66 35.04
N ARG A 269 -29.46 18.53 35.83
CA ARG A 269 -30.61 18.18 36.69
C ARG A 269 -31.88 18.83 36.15
N THR A 270 -32.77 18.02 35.60
CA THR A 270 -34.08 18.42 35.09
C THR A 270 -35.07 17.27 35.30
N THR A 271 -36.37 17.56 35.29
CA THR A 271 -37.42 16.57 35.51
C THR A 271 -37.61 15.62 34.33
N ARG A 272 -37.43 16.09 33.08
CA ARG A 272 -37.50 15.27 31.85
C ARG A 272 -36.65 15.88 30.72
N ILE A 273 -36.05 15.02 29.89
CA ILE A 273 -35.33 15.38 28.65
C ILE A 273 -35.90 14.51 27.52
N LEU A 274 -36.06 15.07 26.33
CA LEU A 274 -36.37 14.32 25.11
C LEU A 274 -35.11 14.29 24.23
N ALA A 275 -34.69 13.10 23.82
CA ALA A 275 -33.69 12.90 22.78
C ALA A 275 -34.39 12.43 21.50
N ALA A 276 -34.22 13.18 20.42
CA ALA A 276 -34.68 12.90 19.06
C ALA A 276 -33.69 13.62 18.11
N PRO A 277 -33.52 13.25 16.82
CA PRO A 277 -34.25 12.30 15.97
C PRO A 277 -33.39 11.06 15.65
N THR A 278 -33.57 10.42 14.48
CA THR A 278 -33.03 9.10 14.06
C THR A 278 -31.53 8.86 14.22
N HIS A 279 -30.73 9.88 14.54
CA HIS A 279 -29.28 9.77 14.74
C HIS A 279 -28.87 9.77 16.22
N ALA A 280 -29.81 10.02 17.15
CA ALA A 280 -29.54 10.18 18.58
C ALA A 280 -29.06 8.89 19.27
N ASP A 281 -29.39 7.72 18.73
CA ASP A 281 -28.99 6.41 19.23
C ASP A 281 -28.64 5.46 18.07
N ASN A 282 -27.82 5.93 17.14
CA ASN A 282 -27.34 5.10 16.03
C ASN A 282 -25.84 5.31 15.81
N ASN A 283 -25.04 4.28 16.10
CA ASN A 283 -23.59 4.34 15.98
C ASN A 283 -23.13 4.39 14.51
N GLY A 284 -23.81 3.70 13.59
CA GLY A 284 -23.49 3.74 12.16
C GLY A 284 -23.57 5.16 11.60
N ASN A 285 -24.66 5.86 11.89
CA ASN A 285 -24.89 7.25 11.47
C ASN A 285 -23.90 8.23 12.11
N GLN A 286 -23.54 8.03 13.38
CA GLN A 286 -22.56 8.86 14.08
C GLN A 286 -21.13 8.64 13.57
N CYS A 287 -20.82 7.43 13.11
CA CYS A 287 -19.49 7.02 12.65
C CYS A 287 -19.29 7.22 11.13
N GLY A 288 -20.37 7.35 10.35
CA GLY A 288 -20.32 7.52 8.89
C GLY A 288 -20.01 6.24 8.11
N THR A 289 -19.97 6.36 6.78
CA THR A 289 -20.08 5.23 5.82
C THR A 289 -18.88 4.28 5.75
N THR A 290 -17.74 4.60 6.37
CA THR A 290 -16.52 3.76 6.31
C THR A 290 -16.32 2.88 7.55
N ASN A 291 -17.37 2.67 8.36
CA ASN A 291 -17.34 1.85 9.57
C ASN A 291 -18.18 0.58 9.41
N LEU A 292 -17.73 -0.53 10.02
CA LEU A 292 -18.37 -1.85 9.90
C LEU A 292 -19.87 -1.81 10.25
N SER A 293 -20.23 -1.09 11.32
CA SER A 293 -21.61 -0.93 11.77
C SER A 293 -22.49 -0.18 10.75
N ALA A 294 -21.92 0.76 9.98
CA ALA A 294 -22.65 1.49 8.95
C ALA A 294 -22.87 0.64 7.68
N ILE A 295 -22.04 -0.39 7.45
CA ILE A 295 -22.17 -1.32 6.33
C ILE A 295 -23.23 -2.40 6.66
N GLU A 296 -23.26 -2.90 7.89
CA GLU A 296 -24.26 -3.87 8.35
C GLU A 296 -25.68 -3.27 8.43
N ASP A 297 -25.81 -2.01 8.84
CA ASP A 297 -27.10 -1.29 8.88
C ASP A 297 -27.72 -1.07 7.48
N THR A 298 -26.89 -1.00 6.42
CA THR A 298 -27.36 -0.91 5.03
C THR A 298 -27.81 -2.26 4.44
N GLU A 299 -27.29 -3.38 4.92
CA GLU A 299 -27.69 -4.72 4.45
C GLU A 299 -28.97 -5.21 5.11
N SER A 300 -29.31 -4.74 6.33
CA SER A 300 -30.52 -5.14 7.05
C SER A 300 -31.82 -4.46 6.57
N ASN A 301 -31.73 -3.50 5.65
CA ASN A 301 -32.87 -2.74 5.12
C ASN A 301 -33.24 -3.07 3.64
N ASN A 302 -32.74 -4.19 3.10
CA ASN A 302 -33.15 -4.73 1.79
C ASN A 302 -33.86 -6.08 1.91
#